data_AF-A0A8K0P376-F1
#
_entry.id   AF-A0A8K0P376-F1
#
_cell.length_a   1.000
_cell.length_b   1.000
_cell.length_c   1.000
_cell.angle_alpha   90.00
_cell.angle_beta   90.00
_cell.angle_gamma   90.00
#
_symmetry.space_group_name_H-M   'P 1'
#
loop_
_entity.id
_entity.type
_entity.pdbx_description
1 polymer ?
#
loop_
_entity_poly.entity_id
_entity_poly.type
_entity_poly.pdbx_seq_one_letter_code
_entity_poly.pdbx_strand_id
1 'polypeptide(L)'
;MDICSVDPPGCTDIDDALHCRYIDKKDDQGGQLLEVGVHIADVSHFVRPGSAIDREAALRATTVYLVDQRIDMVPELLSSNLCSLRGGEERFAFSCIWEMTEDAKIVNTKFCKSIIRSRYALTYEQAQLRIDDPTSNDSVTQSLRSLNKLAKIMKKRRIDNGALVLASPEVRFHVDSETHDPIEVVVKALRDTNSMVEEFMLLANISVAEHLFENFPACALLRRHPQPPKDNFSPLIKAAQHRDLEIDTDTNKSLAISLDEAARKAREEQNNPYLGTMMRILATRCMLQAVYFCSGMFQVEDFAHYGLAVPLYTHFTSPIRRYADVIVHRLLAASIAADTAHPDILDKRKSHNLCANLNYRNRMAQYAGRASVALHTHLFFRERVQDEDGYILFVRRNALQVLIPKYGLEGTLYLGNENNKRVDAKKKAQQSKVDASVTAPAPIFTYSEEDHSQRCGSIVFRVFDPLTVQLSLDRSNVQHEKLVLKLVHPVIPGFSVPSSHQGVKRKEEELKDDSMEVEESNKHCKKT
;
A
#
# COMPACT_ATOMS: atom_id res chain seq x y z
N MET A 1 25.49 6.07 -22.83
CA MET A 1 24.98 5.28 -21.70
C MET A 1 23.50 5.07 -21.92
N ASP A 2 23.03 3.83 -21.85
CA ASP A 2 21.64 3.52 -22.15
C ASP A 2 20.86 3.39 -20.84
N ILE A 3 20.21 4.50 -20.49
CA ILE A 3 19.41 4.68 -19.29
C ILE A 3 17.94 4.50 -19.65
N CYS A 4 17.12 3.97 -18.75
CA CYS A 4 15.66 3.93 -18.90
C CYS A 4 14.96 4.21 -17.57
N SER A 5 13.71 4.66 -17.61
CA SER A 5 12.83 4.71 -16.43
C SER A 5 11.76 3.61 -16.52
N VAL A 6 11.27 3.15 -15.36
CA VAL A 6 10.23 2.14 -15.27
C VAL A 6 9.18 2.56 -14.24
N ASP A 7 8.02 2.98 -14.73
CA ASP A 7 7.02 3.71 -13.95
C ASP A 7 5.61 3.08 -14.05
N PRO A 8 4.66 3.49 -13.19
CA PRO A 8 3.24 3.19 -13.42
C PRO A 8 2.73 3.76 -14.75
N PRO A 9 1.71 3.15 -15.37
CA PRO A 9 1.05 3.75 -16.53
C PRO A 9 0.46 5.12 -16.18
N GLY A 10 0.62 6.08 -17.09
CA GLY A 10 0.15 7.47 -16.91
C GLY A 10 1.03 8.34 -16.00
N CYS A 11 2.19 7.85 -15.54
CA CYS A 11 3.13 8.65 -14.76
C CYS A 11 3.67 9.83 -15.58
N THR A 12 3.60 11.04 -15.02
CA THR A 12 4.15 12.26 -15.64
C THR A 12 5.28 12.89 -14.83
N ASP A 13 5.42 12.51 -13.56
CA ASP A 13 6.42 12.93 -12.59
C ASP A 13 7.48 11.84 -12.40
N ILE A 14 8.30 11.60 -13.43
CA ILE A 14 9.33 10.55 -13.41
C ILE A 14 10.54 11.04 -12.59
N ASP A 15 10.67 10.53 -11.37
CA ASP A 15 11.75 10.86 -10.44
C ASP A 15 13.04 10.06 -10.72
N ASP A 16 12.93 8.81 -11.15
CA ASP A 16 14.06 7.88 -11.21
C ASP A 16 14.30 7.28 -12.61
N ALA A 17 15.58 7.00 -12.88
CA ALA A 17 16.02 6.27 -14.05
C ALA A 17 17.22 5.39 -13.70
N LEU A 18 17.37 4.28 -14.42
CA LEU A 18 18.29 3.19 -14.09
C LEU A 18 19.16 2.82 -15.28
N HIS A 19 20.39 2.39 -15.02
CA HIS A 19 21.19 1.65 -15.98
C HIS A 19 22.04 0.58 -15.30
N CYS A 20 22.45 -0.42 -16.07
CA CYS A 20 23.45 -1.40 -15.70
C CYS A 20 24.27 -1.81 -16.91
N ARG A 21 25.60 -1.88 -16.76
CA ARG A 21 26.50 -2.37 -17.79
C ARG A 21 27.71 -3.06 -17.18
N TYR A 22 28.30 -3.99 -17.91
CA TYR A 22 29.61 -4.50 -17.57
C TYR A 22 30.69 -3.44 -17.83
N ILE A 23 31.75 -3.45 -17.02
CA ILE A 23 32.90 -2.55 -17.17
C ILE A 23 34.21 -3.35 -17.24
N ASP A 24 35.24 -2.74 -17.84
CA ASP A 24 36.58 -3.32 -18.00
C ASP A 24 37.40 -3.20 -16.70
N LYS A 25 36.76 -3.50 -15.57
CA LYS A 25 37.38 -3.63 -14.26
C LYS A 25 37.06 -5.00 -13.68
N LYS A 26 37.97 -5.50 -12.87
CA LYS A 26 37.80 -6.77 -12.16
C LYS A 26 37.80 -6.54 -10.65
N ASP A 27 37.10 -7.39 -9.93
CA ASP A 27 37.24 -7.47 -8.48
C ASP A 27 38.58 -8.11 -8.08
N ASP A 28 38.85 -8.14 -6.77
CA ASP A 28 40.06 -8.73 -6.20
C ASP A 28 40.23 -10.24 -6.52
N GLN A 29 39.14 -10.91 -6.93
CA GLN A 29 39.11 -12.33 -7.27
C GLN A 29 39.15 -12.57 -8.79
N GLY A 30 39.28 -11.51 -9.59
CA GLY A 30 39.37 -11.56 -11.05
C GLY A 30 38.02 -11.63 -11.78
N GLY A 31 36.89 -11.52 -11.06
CA GLY A 31 35.53 -11.46 -11.60
C GLY A 31 35.22 -10.11 -12.25
N GLN A 32 34.41 -10.09 -13.31
CA GLN A 32 34.06 -8.86 -14.01
C GLN A 32 33.09 -8.01 -13.18
N LEU A 33 33.32 -6.69 -13.16
CA LEU A 33 32.44 -5.75 -12.46
C LEU A 33 31.32 -5.22 -13.35
N LEU A 34 30.21 -4.88 -12.71
CA LEU A 34 29.11 -4.12 -13.29
C LEU A 34 29.14 -2.69 -12.74
N GLU A 35 28.93 -1.71 -13.62
CA GLU A 35 28.53 -0.37 -13.24
C GLU A 35 27.01 -0.32 -13.23
N VAL A 36 26.44 0.09 -12.10
CA VAL A 36 25.00 0.23 -11.90
C VAL A 36 24.72 1.66 -11.47
N GLY A 37 23.76 2.33 -12.11
CA GLY A 37 23.39 3.69 -11.78
C GLY A 37 21.92 3.85 -11.46
N VAL A 38 21.63 4.55 -10.37
CA VAL A 38 20.33 5.17 -10.08
C VAL A 38 20.48 6.68 -10.28
N HIS A 39 19.68 7.23 -11.18
CA HIS A 39 19.68 8.64 -11.54
C HIS A 39 18.38 9.27 -11.10
N ILE A 40 18.45 10.25 -10.20
CA ILE A 40 17.27 10.89 -9.61
C ILE A 40 17.14 12.32 -10.13
N ALA A 41 15.93 12.76 -10.46
CA ALA A 41 15.62 14.12 -10.89
C ALA A 41 16.26 15.19 -9.99
N ASP A 42 16.99 16.14 -10.57
CA ASP A 42 17.68 17.18 -9.79
C ASP A 42 16.78 18.40 -9.50
N VAL A 43 15.80 18.21 -8.63
CA VAL A 43 14.90 19.31 -8.20
C VAL A 43 15.65 20.39 -7.42
N SER A 44 16.70 20.02 -6.68
CA SER A 44 17.50 20.95 -5.87
C SER A 44 18.21 22.02 -6.70
N HIS A 45 18.47 21.75 -7.99
CA HIS A 45 19.01 22.72 -8.93
C HIS A 45 18.05 23.90 -9.18
N PHE A 46 16.75 23.61 -9.27
CA PHE A 46 15.70 24.59 -9.60
C PHE A 46 15.09 25.23 -8.34
N VAL A 47 14.90 24.45 -7.28
CA VAL A 47 14.28 24.91 -6.03
C VAL A 47 15.38 25.32 -5.06
N ARG A 48 15.77 26.60 -5.09
CA ARG A 48 16.86 27.15 -4.25
C ARG A 48 16.39 27.50 -2.82
N PRO A 49 17.22 27.25 -1.79
CA PRO A 49 16.88 27.56 -0.40
C PRO A 49 16.38 29.01 -0.21
N GLY A 50 15.34 29.20 0.59
CA GLY A 50 14.80 30.52 0.94
C GLY A 50 13.94 31.19 -0.14
N SER A 51 13.91 30.66 -1.36
CA SER A 51 13.03 31.14 -2.43
C SER A 51 11.54 30.95 -2.09
N ALA A 52 10.66 31.65 -2.80
CA ALA A 52 9.21 31.49 -2.60
C ALA A 52 8.75 30.05 -2.90
N ILE A 53 9.29 29.45 -3.96
CA ILE A 53 8.99 28.05 -4.31
C ILE A 53 9.49 27.06 -3.25
N ASP A 54 10.66 27.30 -2.65
CA ASP A 54 11.19 26.48 -1.56
C ASP A 54 10.30 26.55 -0.31
N ARG A 55 9.85 27.75 0.05
CA ARG A 55 8.91 27.93 1.17
C ARG A 55 7.59 27.20 0.93
N GLU A 56 7.04 27.30 -0.28
CA GLU A 56 5.80 26.59 -0.64
C GLU A 56 5.99 25.07 -0.62
N ALA A 57 7.09 24.56 -1.19
CA ALA A 57 7.42 23.14 -1.16
C ALA A 57 7.63 22.63 0.27
N ALA A 58 8.26 23.40 1.14
CA ALA A 58 8.41 23.08 2.56
C ALA A 58 7.06 23.06 3.30
N LEU A 59 6.16 24.00 3.00
CA LEU A 59 4.82 24.08 3.59
C LEU A 59 3.95 22.89 3.18
N ARG A 60 3.99 22.48 1.90
CA ARG A 60 3.28 21.30 1.38
C ARG A 60 3.92 19.99 1.84
N ALA A 61 5.25 19.94 1.88
CA ALA A 61 6.13 18.83 2.24
C ALA A 61 6.03 17.55 1.38
N THR A 62 4.87 17.23 0.83
CA THR A 62 4.65 16.07 -0.03
C THR A 62 3.54 16.34 -1.03
N THR A 63 3.61 15.72 -2.22
CA THR A 63 2.47 15.63 -3.14
C THR A 63 1.40 14.76 -2.50
N VAL A 64 0.13 15.15 -2.64
CA VAL A 64 -1.04 14.38 -2.16
C VAL A 64 -1.69 13.70 -3.34
N TYR A 65 -1.77 12.37 -3.31
CA TYR A 65 -2.44 11.56 -4.33
C TYR A 65 -3.86 11.19 -3.84
N LEU A 66 -4.86 11.60 -4.61
CA LEU A 66 -6.26 11.22 -4.45
C LEU A 66 -6.64 10.29 -5.62
N VAL A 67 -7.87 9.77 -5.64
CA VAL A 67 -8.31 8.84 -6.70
C VAL A 67 -8.42 9.56 -8.06
N ASP A 68 -8.97 10.76 -8.06
CA ASP A 68 -9.31 11.57 -9.22
C ASP A 68 -8.27 12.66 -9.54
N GLN A 69 -7.41 13.00 -8.59
CA GLN A 69 -6.52 14.16 -8.69
C GLN A 69 -5.20 13.98 -7.95
N ARG A 70 -4.20 14.76 -8.39
CA ARG A 70 -2.87 14.85 -7.79
C ARG A 70 -2.60 16.30 -7.40
N ILE A 71 -2.31 16.55 -6.13
CA ILE A 71 -1.98 17.89 -5.62
C ILE A 71 -0.47 17.99 -5.48
N ASP A 72 0.16 18.62 -6.45
CA ASP A 72 1.63 18.66 -6.57
C ASP A 72 2.30 19.49 -5.48
N MET A 73 3.45 19.00 -4.99
CA MET A 73 4.31 19.72 -4.06
C MET A 73 5.01 20.91 -4.75
N VAL A 74 5.47 20.71 -5.98
CA VAL A 74 6.12 21.73 -6.81
C VAL A 74 5.23 22.08 -8.01
N PRO A 75 5.38 23.25 -8.64
CA PRO A 75 4.59 23.62 -9.82
C PRO A 75 4.68 22.59 -10.97
N GLU A 76 3.59 22.42 -11.71
CA GLU A 76 3.45 21.44 -12.79
C GLU A 76 4.57 21.53 -13.84
N LEU A 77 5.00 22.74 -14.19
CA LEU A 77 6.10 22.96 -15.13
C LEU A 77 7.42 22.29 -14.65
N LEU A 78 7.65 22.25 -13.33
CA LEU A 78 8.81 21.56 -12.77
C LEU A 78 8.54 20.07 -12.63
N SER A 79 7.42 19.67 -12.04
CA SER A 79 7.12 18.25 -11.74
C SER A 79 6.98 17.41 -13.01
N SER A 80 6.23 17.88 -14.00
CA SER A 80 5.85 17.09 -15.19
C SER A 80 6.70 17.38 -16.44
N ASN A 81 7.62 18.34 -16.37
CA ASN A 81 8.48 18.66 -17.51
C ASN A 81 9.96 18.83 -17.15
N LEU A 82 10.33 19.92 -16.48
CA LEU A 82 11.75 20.31 -16.34
C LEU A 82 12.55 19.34 -15.46
N CYS A 83 11.97 18.84 -14.37
CA CYS A 83 12.62 17.88 -13.49
C CYS A 83 12.36 16.42 -13.91
N SER A 84 11.18 16.13 -14.48
CA SER A 84 10.82 14.78 -14.90
C SER A 84 11.84 14.22 -15.89
N LEU A 85 12.31 12.99 -15.64
CA LEU A 85 13.32 12.30 -16.46
C LEU A 85 12.71 11.67 -17.73
N ARG A 86 12.06 12.51 -18.56
CA ARG A 86 11.34 12.10 -19.76
C ARG A 86 12.25 11.40 -20.78
N GLY A 87 11.70 10.43 -21.49
CA GLY A 87 12.40 9.72 -22.56
C GLY A 87 12.75 10.64 -23.73
N GLY A 88 13.97 10.50 -24.26
CA GLY A 88 14.43 11.19 -25.46
C GLY A 88 15.01 12.58 -25.24
N GLU A 89 14.96 13.13 -24.03
CA GLU A 89 15.42 14.49 -23.72
C GLU A 89 16.54 14.53 -22.68
N GLU A 90 17.38 15.55 -22.74
CA GLU A 90 18.42 15.78 -21.72
C GLU A 90 17.81 16.40 -20.46
N ARG A 91 18.20 15.87 -19.31
CA ARG A 91 17.69 16.27 -17.99
C ARG A 91 18.80 16.27 -16.94
N PHE A 92 18.71 17.21 -15.98
CA PHE A 92 19.59 17.21 -14.82
C PHE A 92 19.18 16.13 -13.83
N ALA A 93 20.17 15.38 -13.36
CA ALA A 93 20.00 14.32 -12.38
C ALA A 93 21.09 14.33 -11.32
N PHE A 94 20.74 13.91 -10.12
CA PHE A 94 21.67 13.48 -9.09
C PHE A 94 21.83 11.96 -9.21
N SER A 95 23.03 11.53 -9.60
CA SER A 95 23.35 10.12 -9.83
C SER A 95 24.04 9.49 -8.63
N CYS A 96 23.59 8.30 -8.26
CA CYS A 96 24.29 7.34 -7.42
C CYS A 96 24.75 6.18 -8.31
N ILE A 97 26.06 5.99 -8.41
CA ILE A 97 26.68 4.99 -9.29
C ILE A 97 27.49 4.03 -8.41
N TRP A 98 27.25 2.73 -8.58
CA TRP A 98 27.99 1.68 -7.91
C TRP A 98 28.82 0.88 -8.90
N GLU A 99 30.00 0.46 -8.46
CA GLU A 99 30.70 -0.68 -9.03
C GLU A 99 30.32 -1.90 -8.20
N MET A 100 29.72 -2.91 -8.83
CA MET A 100 29.15 -4.08 -8.17
C MET A 100 29.68 -5.38 -8.77
N THR A 101 29.84 -6.40 -7.93
CA THR A 101 30.09 -7.78 -8.41
C THR A 101 28.79 -8.42 -8.92
N GLU A 102 28.89 -9.55 -9.63
CA GLU A 102 27.71 -10.31 -10.07
C GLU A 102 26.83 -10.82 -8.92
N ASP A 103 27.40 -10.93 -7.72
CA ASP A 103 26.70 -11.29 -6.47
C ASP A 103 26.03 -10.09 -5.79
N ALA A 104 25.91 -8.96 -6.50
CA ALA A 104 25.36 -7.71 -5.97
C ALA A 104 26.05 -7.24 -4.68
N LYS A 105 27.38 -7.36 -4.59
CA LYS A 105 28.19 -6.71 -3.55
C LYS A 105 28.71 -5.39 -4.10
N ILE A 106 28.58 -4.32 -3.31
CA ILE A 106 29.13 -3.01 -3.66
C ILE A 106 30.65 -3.04 -3.42
N VAL A 107 31.42 -2.68 -4.45
CA VAL A 107 32.87 -2.49 -4.38
C VAL A 107 33.19 -1.01 -4.20
N ASN A 108 32.49 -0.14 -4.90
CA ASN A 108 32.67 1.31 -4.83
C ASN A 108 31.34 2.04 -5.05
N THR A 109 31.20 3.22 -4.44
CA THR A 109 30.03 4.09 -4.56
C THR A 109 30.49 5.49 -4.95
N LYS A 110 29.83 6.08 -5.96
CA LYS A 110 30.09 7.45 -6.43
C LYS A 110 28.78 8.23 -6.51
N PHE A 111 28.76 9.40 -5.90
CA PHE A 111 27.68 10.38 -6.03
C PHE A 111 28.13 11.53 -6.93
N CYS A 112 27.30 11.95 -7.88
CA CYS A 112 27.57 13.14 -8.68
C CYS A 112 26.32 13.80 -9.25
N LYS A 113 26.38 15.12 -9.45
CA LYS A 113 25.47 15.82 -10.35
C LYS A 113 25.80 15.44 -11.80
N SER A 114 24.77 15.31 -12.63
CA SER A 114 24.91 14.74 -13.97
C SER A 114 23.85 15.29 -14.93
N ILE A 115 24.14 15.17 -16.23
CA ILE A 115 23.16 15.34 -17.31
C ILE A 115 22.92 13.95 -17.90
N ILE A 116 21.66 13.53 -17.95
CA ILE A 116 21.27 12.24 -18.51
C ILE A 116 20.28 12.41 -19.65
N ARG A 117 20.20 11.39 -20.51
CA ARG A 117 19.15 11.26 -21.52
C ARG A 117 18.57 9.86 -21.44
N SER A 118 17.37 9.74 -20.87
CA SER A 118 16.67 8.46 -20.81
C SER A 118 16.32 8.01 -22.23
N ARG A 119 16.65 6.78 -22.61
CA ARG A 119 16.32 6.21 -23.93
C ARG A 119 14.85 5.86 -24.04
N TYR A 120 14.28 5.35 -22.94
CA TYR A 120 12.90 4.91 -22.87
C TYR A 120 12.29 5.28 -21.52
N ALA A 121 11.03 5.73 -21.56
CA ALA A 121 10.15 5.76 -20.39
C ALA A 121 9.20 4.55 -20.52
N LEU A 122 9.43 3.52 -19.72
CA LEU A 122 8.70 2.26 -19.79
C LEU A 122 7.67 2.16 -18.68
N THR A 123 6.55 1.50 -18.97
CA THR A 123 5.67 1.01 -17.90
C THR A 123 6.24 -0.28 -17.28
N TYR A 124 5.86 -0.60 -16.04
CA TYR A 124 6.23 -1.88 -15.40
C TYR A 124 5.92 -3.11 -16.26
N GLU A 125 4.79 -3.09 -16.97
CA GLU A 125 4.38 -4.18 -17.85
C GLU A 125 5.26 -4.24 -19.11
N GLN A 126 5.52 -3.11 -19.76
CA GLN A 126 6.41 -3.07 -20.92
C GLN A 126 7.84 -3.50 -20.59
N ALA A 127 8.35 -3.11 -19.42
CA ALA A 127 9.66 -3.54 -18.95
C ALA A 127 9.67 -5.06 -18.66
N GLN A 128 8.61 -5.60 -18.09
CA GLN A 128 8.49 -7.04 -17.81
C GLN A 128 8.49 -7.84 -19.11
N LEU A 129 7.66 -7.44 -20.08
CA LEU A 129 7.60 -8.10 -21.39
C LEU A 129 8.95 -8.08 -22.11
N ARG A 130 9.71 -6.97 -22.02
CA ARG A 130 11.07 -6.89 -22.58
C ARG A 130 12.06 -7.84 -21.90
N ILE A 131 12.01 -7.92 -20.57
CA ILE A 131 12.89 -8.81 -19.80
C ILE A 131 12.62 -10.27 -20.19
N ASP A 132 11.35 -10.63 -20.31
CA ASP A 132 10.89 -12.00 -20.54
C ASP A 132 11.04 -12.46 -22.00
N ASP A 133 11.05 -11.55 -22.98
CA ASP A 133 11.23 -11.87 -24.40
C ASP A 133 12.70 -12.17 -24.75
N PRO A 134 13.09 -13.44 -25.00
CA PRO A 134 14.47 -13.82 -25.27
C PRO A 134 15.02 -13.27 -26.59
N THR A 135 14.15 -12.81 -27.50
CA THR A 135 14.56 -12.27 -28.81
C THR A 135 15.01 -10.82 -28.72
N SER A 136 14.56 -10.09 -27.69
CA SER A 136 14.98 -8.72 -27.42
C SER A 136 16.38 -8.70 -26.79
N ASN A 137 17.35 -8.14 -27.52
CA ASN A 137 18.78 -8.17 -27.17
C ASN A 137 19.46 -6.80 -27.27
N ASP A 138 18.69 -5.71 -27.33
CA ASP A 138 19.24 -4.37 -27.28
C ASP A 138 19.86 -4.06 -25.90
N SER A 139 20.71 -3.03 -25.85
CA SER A 139 21.47 -2.68 -24.65
C SER A 139 20.60 -2.34 -23.44
N VAL A 140 19.43 -1.73 -23.64
CA VAL A 140 18.50 -1.42 -22.54
C VAL A 140 17.90 -2.70 -21.98
N THR A 141 17.52 -3.63 -22.85
CA THR A 141 16.99 -4.94 -22.43
C THR A 141 18.03 -5.75 -21.66
N GLN A 142 19.29 -5.77 -22.10
CA GLN A 142 20.39 -6.41 -21.36
C GLN A 142 20.60 -5.74 -19.98
N SER A 143 20.60 -4.41 -19.94
CA SER A 143 20.65 -3.63 -18.69
C SER A 143 19.51 -4.02 -17.73
N LEU A 144 18.27 -4.07 -18.21
CA LEU A 144 17.10 -4.46 -17.41
C LEU A 144 17.21 -5.90 -16.87
N ARG A 145 17.70 -6.85 -17.67
CA ARG A 145 17.92 -8.23 -17.20
C ARG A 145 18.98 -8.31 -16.12
N SER A 146 20.10 -7.58 -16.27
CA SER A 146 21.15 -7.51 -15.25
C SER A 146 20.64 -6.86 -13.96
N LEU A 147 19.90 -5.75 -14.08
CA LEU A 147 19.22 -5.12 -12.94
C LEU A 147 18.30 -6.12 -12.23
N ASN A 148 17.46 -6.86 -12.96
CA ASN A 148 16.55 -7.84 -12.38
C ASN A 148 17.29 -8.99 -11.68
N LYS A 149 18.39 -9.49 -12.27
CA LYS A 149 19.26 -10.52 -11.64
C LYS A 149 19.81 -10.02 -10.31
N LEU A 150 20.40 -8.83 -10.29
CA LEU A 150 20.98 -8.22 -9.08
C LEU A 150 19.90 -7.95 -8.02
N ALA A 151 18.74 -7.42 -8.42
CA ALA A 151 17.63 -7.16 -7.51
C ALA A 151 17.13 -8.42 -6.80
N LYS A 152 17.03 -9.56 -7.51
CA LYS A 152 16.66 -10.84 -6.88
C LYS A 152 17.65 -11.28 -5.80
N ILE A 153 18.96 -11.07 -6.04
CA ILE A 153 20.01 -11.37 -5.07
C ILE A 153 19.91 -10.45 -3.85
N MET A 154 19.77 -9.14 -4.07
CA MET A 154 19.65 -8.15 -2.99
C MET A 154 18.39 -8.38 -2.14
N LYS A 155 17.25 -8.62 -2.78
CA LYS A 155 15.99 -8.93 -2.10
C LYS A 155 16.12 -10.16 -1.20
N LYS A 156 16.72 -11.24 -1.73
CA LYS A 156 16.96 -12.46 -0.94
C LYS A 156 17.79 -12.15 0.31
N ARG A 157 18.92 -11.45 0.15
CA ARG A 157 19.78 -11.04 1.27
C ARG A 157 19.02 -10.15 2.28
N ARG A 158 18.19 -9.23 1.81
CA ARG A 158 17.38 -8.34 2.64
C ARG A 158 16.35 -9.12 3.46
N ILE A 159 15.68 -10.11 2.87
CA ILE A 159 14.77 -11.02 3.58
C ILE A 159 15.53 -11.89 4.59
N ASP A 160 16.68 -12.46 4.21
CA ASP A 160 17.54 -13.27 5.09
C ASP A 160 18.04 -12.47 6.32
N ASN A 161 18.19 -11.15 6.17
CA ASN A 161 18.55 -10.21 7.23
C ASN A 161 17.36 -9.80 8.12
N GLY A 162 16.13 -10.20 7.78
CA GLY A 162 14.92 -9.98 8.58
C GLY A 162 14.03 -8.83 8.12
N ALA A 163 14.12 -8.41 6.85
CA ALA A 163 13.19 -7.42 6.33
C ALA A 163 11.78 -7.99 6.24
N LEU A 164 10.78 -7.19 6.63
CA LEU A 164 9.40 -7.62 6.67
C LEU A 164 8.74 -7.41 5.31
N VAL A 165 8.29 -8.50 4.69
CA VAL A 165 7.39 -8.45 3.53
C VAL A 165 5.96 -8.33 4.05
N LEU A 166 5.51 -7.08 4.19
CA LEU A 166 4.18 -6.72 4.68
C LEU A 166 3.21 -6.49 3.53
N ALA A 167 1.93 -6.76 3.79
CA ALA A 167 0.87 -6.58 2.80
C ALA A 167 -0.05 -5.42 3.21
N SER A 168 -0.53 -4.69 2.21
CA SER A 168 -1.61 -3.72 2.34
C SER A 168 -2.63 -3.99 1.22
N PRO A 169 -3.93 -3.92 1.50
CA PRO A 169 -4.94 -3.98 0.45
C PRO A 169 -4.93 -2.67 -0.33
N GLU A 170 -4.02 -2.53 -1.30
CA GLU A 170 -4.00 -1.39 -2.22
C GLU A 170 -4.92 -1.64 -3.40
N VAL A 171 -5.93 -0.80 -3.57
CA VAL A 171 -6.84 -0.80 -4.71
C VAL A 171 -6.75 0.48 -5.52
N ARG A 172 -7.01 0.36 -6.82
CA ARG A 172 -7.15 1.48 -7.74
C ARG A 172 -8.54 1.47 -8.34
N PHE A 173 -9.10 2.66 -8.58
CA PHE A 173 -10.34 2.81 -9.32
C PHE A 173 -10.02 3.14 -10.77
N HIS A 174 -10.70 2.48 -11.71
CA HIS A 174 -10.88 3.04 -13.04
C HIS A 174 -12.07 3.98 -13.00
N VAL A 175 -11.80 5.24 -13.32
CA VAL A 175 -12.78 6.32 -13.29
C VAL A 175 -13.20 6.62 -14.71
N ASP A 176 -14.50 6.85 -14.92
CA ASP A 176 -15.05 7.27 -16.19
C ASP A 176 -14.51 8.64 -16.60
N SER A 177 -14.12 8.78 -17.87
CA SER A 177 -13.47 9.99 -18.36
C SER A 177 -14.41 11.20 -18.51
N GLU A 178 -15.73 10.99 -18.61
CA GLU A 178 -16.70 12.07 -18.79
C GLU A 178 -17.43 12.43 -17.48
N THR A 179 -17.87 11.41 -16.75
CA THR A 179 -18.66 11.56 -15.52
C THR A 179 -17.81 11.64 -14.25
N HIS A 180 -16.53 11.22 -14.33
CA HIS A 180 -15.65 11.03 -13.18
C HIS A 180 -16.19 10.05 -12.11
N ASP A 181 -17.19 9.23 -12.44
CA ASP A 181 -17.69 8.17 -11.57
C ASP A 181 -16.80 6.91 -11.66
N PRO A 182 -16.54 6.19 -10.56
CA PRO A 182 -15.73 4.98 -10.57
C PRO A 182 -16.48 3.82 -11.24
N ILE A 183 -15.91 3.29 -12.33
CA ILE A 183 -16.46 2.17 -13.10
C ILE A 183 -16.08 0.84 -12.46
N GLU A 184 -14.79 0.67 -12.13
CA GLU A 184 -14.21 -0.61 -11.71
C GLU A 184 -13.17 -0.43 -10.60
N VAL A 185 -13.05 -1.42 -9.71
CA VAL A 185 -12.00 -1.52 -8.69
C VAL A 185 -11.03 -2.61 -9.10
N VAL A 186 -9.76 -2.25 -9.27
CA VAL A 186 -8.68 -3.16 -9.69
C VAL A 186 -7.63 -3.29 -8.60
N VAL A 187 -7.29 -4.53 -8.27
CA VAL A 187 -6.18 -4.84 -7.37
C VAL A 187 -4.87 -4.71 -8.15
N LYS A 188 -3.91 -3.97 -7.61
CA LYS A 188 -2.62 -3.74 -8.26
C LYS A 188 -1.80 -5.04 -8.26
N ALA A 189 -1.53 -5.59 -9.45
CA ALA A 189 -0.64 -6.74 -9.59
C ALA A 189 0.82 -6.29 -9.39
N LEU A 190 1.55 -6.95 -8.48
CA LEU A 190 2.98 -6.76 -8.30
C LEU A 190 3.74 -7.65 -9.29
N ARG A 191 4.67 -7.06 -10.05
CA ARG A 191 5.53 -7.76 -11.00
C ARG A 191 6.99 -7.78 -10.51
N ASP A 192 7.83 -8.63 -11.11
CA ASP A 192 9.27 -8.66 -10.83
C ASP A 192 9.92 -7.30 -11.08
N THR A 193 9.47 -6.56 -12.11
CA THR A 193 9.95 -5.19 -12.38
C THR A 193 9.62 -4.20 -11.26
N ASN A 194 8.49 -4.34 -10.56
CA ASN A 194 8.21 -3.52 -9.37
C ASN A 194 9.25 -3.78 -8.29
N SER A 195 9.53 -5.06 -8.03
CA SER A 195 10.53 -5.47 -7.05
C SER A 195 11.93 -5.04 -7.45
N MET A 196 12.26 -5.07 -8.75
CA MET A 196 13.55 -4.62 -9.26
C MET A 196 13.80 -3.15 -8.96
N VAL A 197 12.85 -2.27 -9.30
CA VAL A 197 12.96 -0.84 -9.01
C VAL A 197 13.03 -0.61 -7.50
N GLU A 198 12.19 -1.29 -6.71
CA GLU A 198 12.19 -1.17 -5.25
C GLU A 198 13.58 -1.42 -4.63
N GLU A 199 14.25 -2.52 -5.00
CA GLU A 199 15.56 -2.85 -4.42
C GLU A 199 16.64 -1.81 -4.75
N PHE A 200 16.66 -1.26 -5.97
CA PHE A 200 17.62 -0.20 -6.33
C PHE A 200 17.29 1.14 -5.68
N MET A 201 16.02 1.47 -5.49
CA MET A 201 15.64 2.66 -4.72
C MET A 201 16.04 2.52 -3.24
N LEU A 202 15.85 1.34 -2.66
CA LEU A 202 16.33 1.05 -1.29
C LEU A 202 17.85 1.16 -1.20
N LEU A 203 18.59 0.59 -2.16
CA LEU A 203 20.06 0.68 -2.21
C LEU A 203 20.55 2.14 -2.29
N ALA A 204 19.93 2.96 -3.15
CA ALA A 204 20.19 4.39 -3.26
C ALA A 204 19.97 5.11 -1.93
N ASN A 205 18.80 4.89 -1.32
CA ASN A 205 18.43 5.50 -0.05
C ASN A 205 19.38 5.12 1.09
N ILE A 206 19.82 3.86 1.18
CA ILE A 206 20.76 3.38 2.20
C ILE A 206 22.14 4.01 1.98
N SER A 207 22.67 3.93 0.75
CA SER A 207 24.00 4.47 0.41
C SER A 207 24.08 5.98 0.68
N VAL A 208 23.02 6.72 0.34
CA VAL A 208 22.95 8.16 0.64
C VAL A 208 22.83 8.42 2.13
N ALA A 209 22.06 7.62 2.88
CA ALA A 209 21.94 7.78 4.32
C ALA A 209 23.29 7.60 5.03
N GLU A 210 24.05 6.56 4.68
CA GLU A 210 25.41 6.29 5.20
C GLU A 210 26.34 7.46 4.90
N HIS A 211 26.42 7.89 3.64
CA HIS A 211 27.25 9.00 3.24
C HIS A 211 26.89 10.33 3.94
N LEU A 212 25.59 10.62 4.10
CA LEU A 212 25.15 11.82 4.80
C LEU A 212 25.47 11.78 6.29
N PHE A 213 25.31 10.63 6.94
CA PHE A 213 25.62 10.52 8.36
C PHE A 213 27.12 10.64 8.63
N GLU A 214 27.96 10.10 7.75
CA GLU A 214 29.43 10.26 7.84
C GLU A 214 29.86 11.73 7.72
N ASN A 215 29.27 12.48 6.79
CA ASN A 215 29.66 13.87 6.51
C ASN A 215 28.94 14.90 7.39
N PHE A 216 27.72 14.61 7.83
CA PHE A 216 26.86 15.50 8.62
C PHE A 216 26.23 14.78 9.82
N PRO A 217 27.02 14.21 10.74
CA PRO A 217 26.52 13.35 11.83
C PRO A 217 25.54 14.07 12.76
N ALA A 218 25.64 15.39 12.84
CA ALA A 218 24.81 16.26 13.68
C ALA A 218 23.46 16.66 13.04
N CYS A 219 23.35 16.66 11.71
CA CYS A 219 22.23 17.30 11.01
C CYS A 219 21.72 16.52 9.79
N ALA A 220 22.15 15.27 9.60
CA ALA A 220 21.63 14.42 8.54
C ALA A 220 20.11 14.21 8.71
N LEU A 221 19.36 14.45 7.62
CA LEU A 221 17.94 14.14 7.55
C LEU A 221 17.79 12.65 7.23
N LEU A 222 17.27 11.90 8.19
CA LEU A 222 17.13 10.45 8.14
C LEU A 222 15.67 10.04 8.38
N ARG A 223 15.37 8.76 8.17
CA ARG A 223 14.05 8.18 8.38
C ARG A 223 14.17 6.85 9.13
N ARG A 224 13.58 6.78 10.32
CA ARG A 224 13.57 5.59 11.18
C ARG A 224 12.21 4.93 11.22
N HIS A 225 12.19 3.66 11.56
CA HIS A 225 10.97 2.91 11.88
C HIS A 225 11.21 2.23 13.23
N PRO A 226 10.70 2.81 14.34
CA PRO A 226 10.92 2.26 15.66
C PRO A 226 10.31 0.86 15.80
N GLN A 227 10.91 0.04 16.66
CA GLN A 227 10.36 -1.28 17.00
C GLN A 227 8.99 -1.14 17.66
N PRO A 228 7.96 -1.88 17.20
CA PRO A 228 6.65 -1.86 17.84
C PRO A 228 6.70 -2.49 19.24
N PRO A 229 5.93 -1.96 20.22
CA PRO A 229 5.75 -2.63 21.51
C PRO A 229 5.18 -4.04 21.34
N LYS A 230 5.61 -4.99 22.17
CA LYS A 230 5.16 -6.40 22.09
C LYS A 230 3.64 -6.54 22.16
N ASP A 231 2.98 -5.73 22.97
CA ASP A 231 1.52 -5.75 23.13
C ASP A 231 0.75 -5.45 21.84
N ASN A 232 1.33 -4.68 20.91
CA ASN A 232 0.72 -4.41 19.61
C ASN A 232 0.49 -5.70 18.80
N PHE A 233 1.31 -6.74 19.02
CA PHE A 233 1.20 -8.01 18.33
C PHE A 233 0.23 -9.00 18.98
N SER A 234 -0.30 -8.71 20.18
CA SER A 234 -1.24 -9.61 20.87
C SER A 234 -2.41 -10.07 19.99
N PRO A 235 -3.08 -9.19 19.20
CA PRO A 235 -4.14 -9.62 18.29
C PRO A 235 -3.66 -10.59 17.20
N LEU A 236 -2.45 -10.38 16.66
CA LEU A 236 -1.87 -11.24 15.63
C LEU A 236 -1.53 -12.63 16.19
N ILE A 237 -0.88 -12.68 17.35
CA ILE A 237 -0.48 -13.93 18.01
C ILE A 237 -1.72 -14.77 18.31
N LYS A 238 -2.76 -14.18 18.92
CA LYS A 238 -4.01 -14.88 19.22
C LYS A 238 -4.71 -15.37 17.94
N ALA A 239 -4.74 -14.55 16.90
CA ALA A 239 -5.35 -14.94 15.62
C ALA A 239 -4.61 -16.12 14.96
N ALA A 240 -3.28 -16.17 15.08
CA ALA A 240 -2.48 -17.30 14.60
C ALA A 240 -2.73 -18.57 15.43
N GLN A 241 -2.79 -18.47 16.76
CA GLN A 241 -3.04 -19.60 17.66
C GLN A 241 -4.39 -20.29 17.38
N HIS A 242 -5.44 -19.53 17.05
CA HIS A 242 -6.75 -20.08 16.64
C HIS A 242 -6.72 -20.91 15.35
N ARG A 243 -5.65 -20.77 14.58
CA ARG A 243 -5.40 -21.51 13.33
C ARG A 243 -4.29 -22.54 13.51
N ASP A 244 -3.88 -22.84 14.75
CA ASP A 244 -2.75 -23.73 15.06
C ASP A 244 -1.43 -23.26 14.41
N LEU A 245 -1.27 -21.94 14.28
CA LEU A 245 -0.09 -21.29 13.73
C LEU A 245 0.63 -20.50 14.84
N GLU A 246 1.96 -20.46 14.76
CA GLU A 246 2.81 -19.78 15.72
C GLU A 246 3.47 -18.56 15.06
N ILE A 247 3.47 -17.44 15.78
CA ILE A 247 4.11 -16.19 15.34
C ILE A 247 5.06 -15.73 16.43
N ASP A 248 6.34 -15.64 16.08
CA ASP A 248 7.40 -15.13 16.95
C ASP A 248 7.53 -13.61 16.72
N THR A 249 7.53 -12.83 17.79
CA THR A 249 7.56 -11.35 17.73
C THR A 249 8.77 -10.75 18.45
N ASP A 250 9.76 -11.58 18.81
CA ASP A 250 10.93 -11.11 19.56
C ASP A 250 11.84 -10.21 18.71
N THR A 251 11.98 -10.53 17.42
CA THR A 251 12.75 -9.73 16.46
C THR A 251 12.00 -9.59 15.13
N ASN A 252 12.37 -8.60 14.32
CA ASN A 252 11.87 -8.50 12.94
C ASN A 252 12.19 -9.75 12.11
N LYS A 253 13.36 -10.37 12.33
CA LYS A 253 13.76 -11.60 11.62
C LYS A 253 12.92 -12.80 12.02
N SER A 254 12.72 -13.03 13.32
CA SER A 254 11.88 -14.13 13.78
C SER A 254 10.41 -13.93 13.38
N LEU A 255 9.93 -12.69 13.38
CA LEU A 255 8.62 -12.33 12.83
C LEU A 255 8.50 -12.63 11.33
N ALA A 256 9.50 -12.28 10.52
CA ALA A 256 9.50 -12.56 9.09
C ALA A 256 9.43 -14.07 8.82
N ILE A 257 10.30 -14.85 9.49
CA ILE A 257 10.38 -16.31 9.33
C ILE A 257 9.06 -16.96 9.75
N SER A 258 8.53 -16.63 10.92
CA SER A 258 7.29 -17.22 11.41
C SER A 258 6.07 -16.84 10.57
N LEU A 259 6.00 -15.63 10.01
CA LEU A 259 4.96 -15.25 9.05
C LEU A 259 5.04 -16.04 7.74
N ASP A 260 6.25 -16.27 7.23
CA ASP A 260 6.48 -17.05 6.00
C ASP A 260 6.11 -18.52 6.22
N GLU A 261 6.51 -19.10 7.36
CA GLU A 261 6.14 -20.46 7.76
C GLU A 261 4.64 -20.60 7.97
N ALA A 262 4.01 -19.65 8.64
CA ALA A 262 2.57 -19.64 8.85
C ALA A 262 1.80 -19.56 7.51
N ALA A 263 2.25 -18.73 6.57
CA ALA A 263 1.70 -18.66 5.23
C ALA A 263 1.86 -19.98 4.44
N ARG A 264 3.02 -20.66 4.59
CA ARG A 264 3.27 -21.97 3.97
C ARG A 264 2.32 -23.03 4.54
N LYS A 265 2.24 -23.16 5.88
CA LYS A 265 1.36 -24.10 6.56
C LYS A 265 -0.11 -23.85 6.22
N ALA A 266 -0.55 -22.59 6.21
CA ALA A 266 -1.90 -22.22 5.83
C ALA A 266 -2.26 -22.69 4.40
N ARG A 267 -1.33 -22.57 3.46
CA ARG A 267 -1.53 -23.03 2.08
C ARG A 267 -1.56 -24.56 1.98
N GLU A 268 -0.60 -25.23 2.60
CA GLU A 268 -0.38 -26.66 2.41
C GLU A 268 -1.28 -27.55 3.29
N GLU A 269 -1.54 -27.13 4.53
CA GLU A 269 -2.26 -27.92 5.53
C GLU A 269 -3.72 -27.49 5.66
N GLN A 270 -4.03 -26.21 5.46
CA GLN A 270 -5.40 -25.66 5.63
C GLN A 270 -6.09 -25.32 4.30
N ASN A 271 -5.43 -25.54 3.16
CA ASN A 271 -5.91 -25.20 1.82
C ASN A 271 -6.43 -23.74 1.72
N ASN A 272 -5.82 -22.81 2.46
CA ASN A 272 -6.19 -21.40 2.48
C ASN A 272 -4.99 -20.51 2.11
N PRO A 273 -4.71 -20.31 0.82
CA PRO A 273 -3.56 -19.51 0.38
C PRO A 273 -3.68 -18.02 0.75
N TYR A 274 -4.89 -17.53 1.02
CA TYR A 274 -5.14 -16.12 1.35
C TYR A 274 -4.84 -15.79 2.83
N LEU A 275 -4.85 -16.78 3.71
CA LEU A 275 -4.58 -16.60 5.14
C LEU A 275 -3.21 -15.96 5.42
N GLY A 276 -2.17 -16.36 4.68
CA GLY A 276 -0.85 -15.73 4.79
C GLY A 276 -0.88 -14.23 4.47
N THR A 277 -1.64 -13.82 3.45
CA THR A 277 -1.85 -12.41 3.11
C THR A 277 -2.60 -11.69 4.22
N MET A 278 -3.64 -12.29 4.79
CA MET A 278 -4.40 -11.70 5.91
C MET A 278 -3.54 -11.51 7.16
N MET A 279 -2.68 -12.48 7.48
CA MET A 279 -1.72 -12.38 8.58
C MET A 279 -0.73 -11.23 8.36
N ARG A 280 -0.22 -11.06 7.12
CA ARG A 280 0.64 -9.92 6.78
C ARG A 280 -0.09 -8.59 6.88
N ILE A 281 -1.36 -8.51 6.46
CA ILE A 281 -2.19 -7.30 6.64
C ILE A 281 -2.32 -6.97 8.13
N LEU A 282 -2.63 -7.98 8.97
CA LEU A 282 -2.75 -7.81 10.42
C LEU A 282 -1.40 -7.39 11.05
N ALA A 283 -0.30 -8.02 10.65
CA ALA A 283 1.04 -7.64 11.07
C ALA A 283 1.38 -6.17 10.72
N THR A 284 0.99 -5.70 9.53
CA THR A 284 1.12 -4.28 9.15
C THR A 284 0.39 -3.35 10.12
N ARG A 285 -0.77 -3.76 10.65
CA ARG A 285 -1.53 -2.96 11.64
C ARG A 285 -0.88 -2.92 13.02
N CYS A 286 -0.03 -3.89 13.35
CA CYS A 286 0.74 -3.90 14.60
C CYS A 286 1.95 -2.95 14.57
N MET A 287 2.41 -2.54 13.38
CA MET A 287 3.60 -1.70 13.21
C MET A 287 3.39 -0.26 13.67
N LEU A 288 4.49 0.40 14.05
CA LEU A 288 4.51 1.83 14.28
C LEU A 288 4.62 2.60 12.96
N GLN A 289 4.36 3.91 13.01
CA GLN A 289 4.60 4.77 11.86
C GLN A 289 6.09 5.08 11.72
N ALA A 290 6.65 4.89 10.52
CA ALA A 290 7.99 5.38 10.20
C ALA A 290 8.01 6.93 10.11
N VAL A 291 9.05 7.54 10.66
CA VAL A 291 9.16 9.00 10.84
C VAL A 291 10.51 9.54 10.38
N TYR A 292 10.50 10.73 9.80
CA TYR A 292 11.70 11.53 9.55
C TYR A 292 12.25 12.09 10.87
N PHE A 293 13.57 12.18 10.97
CA PHE A 293 14.25 12.75 12.11
C PHE A 293 15.58 13.38 11.69
N CYS A 294 16.09 14.28 12.53
CA CYS A 294 17.42 14.86 12.40
C CYS A 294 18.39 14.03 13.26
N SER A 295 19.49 13.56 12.69
CA SER A 295 20.43 12.64 13.36
C SER A 295 20.93 13.15 14.71
N GLY A 296 21.25 14.45 14.84
CA GLY A 296 21.74 15.02 16.10
C GLY A 296 20.71 15.20 17.22
N MET A 297 19.46 14.74 17.04
CA MET A 297 18.41 14.76 18.06
C MET A 297 18.15 13.38 18.70
N PHE A 298 18.76 12.32 18.18
CA PHE A 298 18.55 10.94 18.62
C PHE A 298 19.90 10.24 18.81
N GLN A 299 19.91 9.13 19.56
CA GLN A 299 21.08 8.27 19.69
C GLN A 299 21.16 7.31 18.50
N VAL A 300 22.34 6.77 18.19
CA VAL A 300 22.55 5.94 17.00
C VAL A 300 21.72 4.66 17.04
N GLU A 301 21.51 4.12 18.24
CA GLU A 301 20.71 2.92 18.51
C GLU A 301 19.24 3.09 18.08
N ASP A 302 18.77 4.34 18.03
CA ASP A 302 17.41 4.70 17.63
C ASP A 302 17.21 4.82 16.12
N PHE A 303 18.28 4.76 15.31
CA PHE A 303 18.23 5.11 13.88
C PHE A 303 17.63 4.00 13.01
N ALA A 304 17.64 2.77 13.52
CA ALA A 304 17.27 1.59 12.77
C ALA A 304 15.88 1.68 12.15
N HIS A 305 15.73 1.05 10.99
CA HIS A 305 14.47 0.92 10.30
C HIS A 305 13.94 -0.52 10.44
N TYR A 306 13.12 -0.76 11.47
CA TYR A 306 12.61 -2.08 11.85
C TYR A 306 12.06 -2.89 10.67
N GLY A 307 11.16 -2.30 9.87
CA GLY A 307 10.53 -3.00 8.74
C GLY A 307 11.46 -3.32 7.57
N LEU A 308 12.57 -2.59 7.41
CA LEU A 308 13.52 -2.79 6.31
C LEU A 308 14.75 -3.60 6.74
N ALA A 309 14.92 -3.85 8.05
CA ALA A 309 16.08 -4.51 8.63
C ALA A 309 17.42 -3.84 8.27
N VAL A 310 17.46 -2.50 8.32
CA VAL A 310 18.67 -1.72 8.05
C VAL A 310 18.97 -0.76 9.21
N PRO A 311 20.26 -0.54 9.54
CA PRO A 311 20.66 0.33 10.65
C PRO A 311 20.43 1.81 10.35
N LEU A 312 20.48 2.20 9.07
CA LEU A 312 20.41 3.58 8.62
C LEU A 312 19.61 3.69 7.33
N TYR A 313 18.73 4.69 7.25
CA TYR A 313 17.86 4.88 6.09
C TYR A 313 17.44 6.34 5.95
N THR A 314 17.21 6.79 4.72
CA THR A 314 16.59 8.08 4.40
C THR A 314 15.73 7.98 3.14
N HIS A 315 15.12 9.08 2.72
CA HIS A 315 14.50 9.17 1.40
C HIS A 315 15.27 10.16 0.51
N PHE A 316 15.66 9.69 -0.67
CA PHE A 316 16.44 10.43 -1.66
C PHE A 316 15.78 10.39 -3.05
N THR A 317 15.03 9.34 -3.35
CA THR A 317 14.68 8.92 -4.70
C THR A 317 13.42 9.55 -5.29
N SER A 318 12.79 10.54 -4.63
CA SER A 318 11.59 11.19 -5.14
C SER A 318 11.46 12.68 -4.77
N PRO A 319 12.43 13.53 -5.15
CA PRO A 319 12.44 14.95 -4.81
C PRO A 319 11.37 15.78 -5.52
N ILE A 320 10.73 15.28 -6.58
CA ILE A 320 9.58 15.98 -7.21
C ILE A 320 8.39 16.03 -6.25
N ARG A 321 8.20 14.96 -5.46
CA ARG A 321 7.01 14.75 -4.64
C ARG A 321 7.26 14.70 -3.14
N ARG A 322 8.51 14.78 -2.68
CA ARG A 322 8.87 14.81 -1.25
C ARG A 322 9.93 15.86 -0.97
N TYR A 323 9.60 16.78 -0.06
CA TYR A 323 10.52 17.84 0.34
C TYR A 323 11.68 17.31 1.18
N ALA A 324 11.47 16.20 1.89
CA ALA A 324 12.55 15.50 2.59
C ALA A 324 13.71 15.17 1.64
N ASP A 325 13.40 14.61 0.48
CA ASP A 325 14.35 14.25 -0.55
C ASP A 325 15.05 15.50 -1.11
N VAL A 326 14.37 16.64 -1.27
CA VAL A 326 15.01 17.91 -1.65
C VAL A 326 16.06 18.34 -0.64
N ILE A 327 15.81 18.18 0.66
CA ILE A 327 16.80 18.48 1.71
C ILE A 327 17.96 17.49 1.67
N VAL A 328 17.68 16.19 1.50
CA VAL A 328 18.71 15.16 1.33
C VAL A 328 19.59 15.47 0.12
N HIS A 329 19.01 15.89 -1.01
CA HIS A 329 19.75 16.31 -2.21
C HIS A 329 20.65 17.51 -1.93
N ARG A 330 20.20 18.50 -1.15
CA ARG A 330 21.03 19.66 -0.77
C ARG A 330 22.20 19.26 0.12
N LEU A 331 21.95 18.42 1.12
CA LEU A 331 23.01 17.90 1.98
C LEU A 331 24.01 17.06 1.17
N LEU A 332 23.53 16.20 0.27
CA LEU A 332 24.40 15.36 -0.57
C LEU A 332 25.20 16.20 -1.56
N ALA A 333 24.62 17.25 -2.14
CA ALA A 333 25.35 18.17 -3.00
C ALA A 333 26.47 18.88 -2.24
N ALA A 334 26.21 19.26 -0.98
CA ALA A 334 27.21 19.87 -0.12
C ALA A 334 28.32 18.91 0.30
N SER A 335 28.01 17.64 0.63
CA SER A 335 29.05 16.67 1.03
C SER A 335 30.04 16.35 -0.09
N ILE A 336 29.58 16.39 -1.35
CA ILE A 336 30.44 16.15 -2.52
C ILE A 336 31.01 17.43 -3.16
N ALA A 337 30.86 18.58 -2.48
CA ALA A 337 31.30 19.89 -2.96
C ALA A 337 30.73 20.29 -4.34
N ALA A 338 29.55 19.78 -4.72
CA ALA A 338 28.82 20.18 -5.91
C ALA A 338 27.98 21.46 -5.70
N ASP A 339 27.65 21.76 -4.45
CA ASP A 339 27.02 23.01 -4.02
C ASP A 339 27.47 23.36 -2.59
N THR A 340 27.07 24.52 -2.08
CA THR A 340 27.37 24.98 -0.72
C THR A 340 26.25 24.59 0.25
N ALA A 341 26.63 24.19 1.46
CA ALA A 341 25.65 23.90 2.52
C ALA A 341 24.96 25.20 2.97
N HIS A 342 23.64 25.16 3.06
CA HIS A 342 22.87 26.29 3.60
C HIS A 342 22.88 26.26 5.14
N PRO A 343 23.10 27.38 5.85
CA PRO A 343 23.17 27.38 7.31
C PRO A 343 21.95 26.76 8.01
N ASP A 344 20.76 26.99 7.46
CA ASP A 344 19.50 26.51 8.07
C ASP A 344 19.38 24.99 8.12
N ILE A 345 19.92 24.25 7.14
CA ILE A 345 19.85 22.78 7.12
C ILE A 345 20.91 22.14 8.04
N LEU A 346 21.94 22.91 8.43
CA LEU A 346 22.96 22.50 9.38
C LEU A 346 22.56 22.79 10.85
N ASP A 347 21.56 23.65 11.08
CA ASP A 347 21.01 23.90 12.41
C ASP A 347 20.10 22.76 12.86
N LYS A 348 20.54 22.03 13.88
CA LYS A 348 19.81 20.88 14.47
C LYS A 348 18.36 21.19 14.83
N ARG A 349 18.09 22.37 15.39
CA ARG A 349 16.75 22.75 15.85
C ARG A 349 15.84 23.06 14.67
N LYS A 350 16.35 23.77 13.66
CA LYS A 350 15.59 24.03 12.43
C LYS A 350 15.30 22.74 11.68
N SER A 351 16.29 21.87 11.53
CA SER A 351 16.12 20.55 10.90
C SER A 351 15.13 19.66 11.67
N HIS A 352 15.13 19.70 13.01
CA HIS A 352 14.14 18.99 13.82
C HIS A 352 12.71 19.51 13.62
N ASN A 353 12.52 20.84 13.62
CA ASN A 353 11.20 21.44 13.36
C ASN A 353 10.70 21.11 11.95
N LEU A 354 11.61 21.08 10.97
CA LEU A 354 11.29 20.64 9.62
C LEU A 354 10.82 19.18 9.60
N CYS A 355 11.54 18.27 10.27
CA CYS A 355 11.11 16.87 10.41
C CYS A 355 9.71 16.74 11.00
N ALA A 356 9.37 17.54 12.03
CA ALA A 356 8.04 17.53 12.63
C ALA A 356 6.95 17.90 11.61
N ASN A 357 7.18 18.95 10.80
CA ASN A 357 6.26 19.33 9.72
C ASN A 357 6.16 18.25 8.64
N LEU A 358 7.29 17.69 8.18
CA LEU A 358 7.33 16.60 7.20
C LEU A 358 6.50 15.39 7.66
N ASN A 359 6.65 15.00 8.92
CA ASN A 359 5.92 13.88 9.51
C ASN A 359 4.41 14.16 9.59
N TYR A 360 4.03 15.36 10.05
CA TYR A 360 2.65 15.78 10.12
C TYR A 360 1.98 15.78 8.73
N ARG A 361 2.61 16.44 7.75
CA ARG A 361 2.09 16.54 6.38
C ARG A 361 2.00 15.18 5.70
N ASN A 362 3.00 14.33 5.85
CA ASN A 362 2.97 12.97 5.31
C ASN A 362 1.80 12.15 5.90
N ARG A 363 1.55 12.25 7.21
CA ARG A 363 0.40 11.57 7.84
C ARG A 363 -0.93 12.09 7.30
N MET A 364 -1.08 13.41 7.18
CA MET A 364 -2.30 14.03 6.66
C MET A 364 -2.55 13.69 5.18
N ALA A 365 -1.49 13.63 4.36
CA ALA A 365 -1.59 13.20 2.96
C ALA A 365 -2.11 11.77 2.84
N GLN A 366 -1.62 10.85 3.68
CA GLN A 366 -2.13 9.47 3.72
C GLN A 366 -3.59 9.39 4.18
N TYR A 367 -4.00 10.23 5.14
CA TYR A 367 -5.40 10.28 5.59
C TYR A 367 -6.31 10.80 4.49
N ALA A 368 -5.90 11.86 3.77
CA ALA A 368 -6.64 12.40 2.63
C ALA A 368 -6.77 11.37 1.50
N GLY A 369 -5.69 10.68 1.14
CA GLY A 369 -5.73 9.63 0.11
C GLY A 369 -6.70 8.49 0.47
N ARG A 370 -6.66 8.01 1.72
CA ARG A 370 -7.62 6.99 2.18
C ARG A 370 -9.06 7.48 2.22
N ALA A 371 -9.29 8.73 2.62
CA ALA A 371 -10.62 9.34 2.61
C ALA A 371 -11.16 9.50 1.19
N SER A 372 -10.31 9.86 0.21
CA SER A 372 -10.68 9.91 -1.20
C SER A 372 -11.05 8.53 -1.74
N VAL A 373 -10.26 7.49 -1.42
CA VAL A 373 -10.60 6.09 -1.73
C VAL A 373 -11.96 5.69 -1.12
N ALA A 374 -12.21 6.06 0.15
CA ALA A 374 -13.49 5.77 0.81
C ALA A 374 -14.68 6.51 0.14
N LEU A 375 -14.51 7.77 -0.25
CA LEU A 375 -15.52 8.53 -0.98
C LEU A 375 -15.85 7.87 -2.33
N HIS A 376 -14.84 7.52 -3.13
CA HIS A 376 -15.04 6.86 -4.42
C HIS A 376 -15.62 5.46 -4.25
N THR A 377 -15.31 4.78 -3.16
CA THR A 377 -15.98 3.53 -2.79
C THR A 377 -17.48 3.76 -2.59
N HIS A 378 -17.88 4.80 -1.87
CA HIS A 378 -19.31 5.11 -1.69
C HIS A 378 -20.01 5.42 -3.01
N LEU A 379 -19.36 6.19 -3.90
CA LEU A 379 -19.88 6.47 -5.24
C LEU A 379 -20.03 5.18 -6.06
N PHE A 380 -19.06 4.28 -5.99
CA PHE A 380 -19.12 2.98 -6.68
C PHE A 380 -20.30 2.13 -6.18
N PHE A 381 -20.58 2.12 -4.88
CA PHE A 381 -21.71 1.40 -4.29
C PHE A 381 -23.03 2.18 -4.31
N ARG A 382 -23.07 3.37 -4.92
CA ARG A 382 -24.30 4.16 -5.07
C ARG A 382 -25.31 3.33 -5.87
N GLU A 383 -26.44 3.02 -5.24
CA GLU A 383 -27.53 2.20 -5.81
C GLU A 383 -27.17 0.73 -6.07
N ARG A 384 -26.00 0.26 -5.64
CA ARG A 384 -25.59 -1.14 -5.75
C ARG A 384 -25.80 -1.87 -4.43
N VAL A 385 -26.38 -3.07 -4.51
CA VAL A 385 -26.43 -4.04 -3.42
C VAL A 385 -25.75 -5.31 -3.94
N GLN A 386 -24.67 -5.72 -3.30
CA GLN A 386 -23.89 -6.88 -3.73
C GLN A 386 -23.51 -7.74 -2.54
N ASP A 387 -23.62 -9.05 -2.71
CA ASP A 387 -23.11 -10.03 -1.77
C ASP A 387 -21.66 -10.36 -2.13
N GLU A 388 -20.77 -10.36 -1.16
CA GLU A 388 -19.36 -10.69 -1.36
C GLU A 388 -18.81 -11.52 -0.21
N ASP A 389 -17.83 -12.36 -0.56
CA ASP A 389 -17.05 -13.07 0.44
C ASP A 389 -16.05 -12.14 1.12
N GLY A 390 -15.98 -12.28 2.43
CA GLY A 390 -15.10 -11.52 3.29
C GLY A 390 -14.51 -12.38 4.39
N TYR A 391 -13.54 -11.80 5.09
CA TYR A 391 -12.85 -12.45 6.19
C TYR A 391 -12.83 -11.52 7.39
N ILE A 392 -13.05 -12.08 8.58
CA ILE A 392 -12.95 -11.30 9.82
C ILE A 392 -11.49 -10.95 10.08
N LEU A 393 -11.15 -9.67 10.14
CA LEU A 393 -9.82 -9.21 10.57
C LEU A 393 -9.75 -8.92 12.07
N PHE A 394 -10.82 -8.36 12.63
CA PHE A 394 -10.89 -8.07 14.07
C PHE A 394 -12.27 -8.38 14.60
N VAL A 395 -12.30 -8.97 15.79
CA VAL A 395 -13.50 -9.19 16.57
C VAL A 395 -13.54 -8.18 17.71
N ARG A 396 -14.59 -7.35 17.75
CA ARG A 396 -14.83 -6.36 18.81
C ARG A 396 -16.02 -6.78 19.67
N ARG A 397 -16.20 -6.13 20.82
CA ARG A 397 -17.32 -6.39 21.75
C ARG A 397 -18.72 -6.29 21.12
N ASN A 398 -18.90 -5.43 20.12
CA ASN A 398 -20.20 -5.17 19.48
C ASN A 398 -20.17 -5.21 17.95
N ALA A 399 -19.05 -5.64 17.33
CA ALA A 399 -18.88 -5.61 15.88
C ALA A 399 -17.79 -6.58 15.40
N LEU A 400 -17.88 -6.95 14.12
CA LEU A 400 -16.83 -7.64 13.37
C LEU A 400 -16.26 -6.65 12.34
N GLN A 401 -14.93 -6.50 12.29
CA GLN A 401 -14.29 -5.82 11.17
C GLN A 401 -13.96 -6.86 10.11
N VAL A 402 -14.53 -6.67 8.92
CA VAL A 402 -14.48 -7.61 7.82
C VAL A 402 -13.68 -7.00 6.67
N LEU A 403 -12.68 -7.73 6.18
CA LEU A 403 -12.00 -7.43 4.92
C LEU A 403 -12.78 -8.06 3.77
N ILE A 404 -13.03 -7.29 2.73
CA ILE A 404 -13.61 -7.75 1.47
C ILE A 404 -12.49 -7.71 0.42
N PRO A 405 -11.84 -8.86 0.13
CA PRO A 405 -10.63 -8.90 -0.69
C PRO A 405 -10.81 -8.34 -2.10
N LYS A 406 -11.96 -8.62 -2.72
CA LYS A 406 -12.29 -8.18 -4.09
C LYS A 406 -12.12 -6.67 -4.27
N TYR A 407 -12.47 -5.90 -3.25
CA TYR A 407 -12.38 -4.44 -3.27
C TYR A 407 -11.26 -3.90 -2.39
N GLY A 408 -10.51 -4.76 -1.70
CA GLY A 408 -9.53 -4.34 -0.69
C GLY A 408 -10.11 -3.42 0.39
N LEU A 409 -11.41 -3.57 0.70
CA LEU A 409 -12.12 -2.71 1.63
C LEU A 409 -12.27 -3.35 3.00
N GLU A 410 -12.21 -2.54 4.03
CA GLU A 410 -12.55 -2.93 5.39
C GLU A 410 -13.93 -2.33 5.75
N GLY A 411 -14.86 -3.19 6.15
CA GLY A 411 -16.19 -2.80 6.61
C GLY A 411 -16.43 -3.23 8.05
N THR A 412 -17.28 -2.50 8.75
CA THR A 412 -17.70 -2.87 10.11
C THR A 412 -19.11 -3.45 10.08
N LEU A 413 -19.25 -4.71 10.47
CA LEU A 413 -20.51 -5.40 10.67
C LEU A 413 -20.87 -5.33 12.15
N TYR A 414 -21.89 -4.52 12.49
CA TYR A 414 -22.33 -4.35 13.87
C TYR A 414 -23.22 -5.52 14.31
N LEU A 415 -22.90 -6.10 15.47
CA LEU A 415 -23.61 -7.26 16.05
C LEU A 415 -24.77 -6.85 16.97
N GLY A 416 -24.88 -5.56 17.29
CA GLY A 416 -25.87 -5.02 18.22
C GLY A 416 -27.03 -4.25 17.57
N ASN A 417 -28.19 -4.29 18.21
CA ASN A 417 -29.42 -3.57 17.85
C ASN A 417 -29.38 -2.04 18.10
N GLU A 418 -28.23 -1.37 18.01
CA GLU A 418 -28.18 0.09 18.26
C GLU A 418 -28.88 0.91 17.18
N ASN A 419 -28.98 0.40 15.95
CA ASN A 419 -29.77 1.05 14.90
C ASN A 419 -31.29 0.81 15.06
N ASN A 420 -31.71 -0.28 15.72
CA ASN A 420 -33.13 -0.55 15.95
C ASN A 420 -33.71 0.25 17.13
N LYS A 421 -32.90 0.58 18.16
CA LYS A 421 -33.42 1.37 19.30
C LYS A 421 -33.93 2.77 18.92
N ARG A 422 -33.37 3.41 17.87
CA ARG A 422 -33.84 4.73 17.41
C ARG A 422 -35.08 4.66 16.52
N VAL A 423 -35.27 3.58 15.77
CA VAL A 423 -36.46 3.39 14.92
C VAL A 423 -37.64 2.89 15.75
N ASP A 424 -37.38 2.01 16.71
CA ASP A 424 -38.42 1.45 17.59
C ASP A 424 -38.95 2.47 18.60
N ALA A 425 -38.14 3.46 19.01
CA ALA A 425 -38.62 4.55 19.87
C ALA A 425 -39.64 5.47 19.17
N LYS A 426 -39.56 5.63 17.84
CA LYS A 426 -40.54 6.39 17.05
C LYS A 426 -41.76 5.56 16.63
N LYS A 427 -41.61 4.24 16.42
CA LYS A 427 -42.75 3.35 16.09
C LYS A 427 -43.55 2.91 17.31
N LYS A 428 -42.95 2.79 18.51
CA LYS A 428 -43.68 2.44 19.75
C LYS A 428 -44.62 3.54 20.27
N ALA A 429 -44.53 4.77 19.76
CA ALA A 429 -45.46 5.83 20.10
C ALA A 429 -46.77 5.80 19.27
N GLN A 430 -46.88 4.93 18.26
CA GLN A 430 -47.99 5.01 17.30
C GLN A 430 -48.44 3.65 16.73
N GLN A 431 -48.48 2.59 17.54
CA GLN A 431 -49.28 1.41 17.22
C GLN A 431 -49.47 0.53 18.46
N SER A 432 -50.49 0.88 19.25
CA SER A 432 -51.09 -0.03 20.19
C SER A 432 -52.06 -0.96 19.46
N LYS A 433 -51.88 -2.26 19.69
CA LYS A 433 -52.76 -3.40 19.34
C LYS A 433 -52.78 -3.77 17.85
N VAL A 434 -52.12 -4.89 17.53
CA VAL A 434 -52.70 -6.13 16.97
C VAL A 434 -51.53 -7.08 16.64
N ASP A 435 -51.77 -8.37 16.87
CA ASP A 435 -50.95 -9.56 16.56
C ASP A 435 -49.68 -9.86 17.36
N ALA A 436 -49.89 -10.63 18.42
CA ALA A 436 -48.90 -11.52 19.00
C ALA A 436 -48.68 -12.72 18.05
N SER A 437 -47.89 -12.54 17.01
CA SER A 437 -47.24 -13.65 16.29
C SER A 437 -45.79 -13.78 16.78
N VAL A 438 -45.39 -15.03 16.99
CA VAL A 438 -44.13 -15.46 17.62
C VAL A 438 -42.93 -14.84 16.91
N THR A 439 -42.42 -13.74 17.46
CA THR A 439 -41.15 -13.14 17.04
C THR A 439 -40.03 -13.94 17.70
N ALA A 440 -39.21 -14.61 16.89
CA ALA A 440 -38.03 -15.30 17.38
C ALA A 440 -37.19 -14.35 18.26
N PRO A 441 -36.63 -14.82 19.40
CA PRO A 441 -35.85 -13.97 20.27
C PRO A 441 -34.66 -13.37 19.51
N ALA A 442 -34.42 -12.07 19.73
CA ALA A 442 -33.30 -11.39 19.09
C ALA A 442 -31.98 -12.13 19.42
N PRO A 443 -31.09 -12.33 18.43
CA PRO A 443 -29.86 -13.08 18.65
C PRO A 443 -28.98 -12.38 19.68
N ILE A 444 -28.46 -13.16 20.63
CA ILE A 444 -27.59 -12.69 21.71
C ILE A 444 -26.16 -13.01 21.32
N PHE A 445 -25.36 -11.95 21.12
CA PHE A 445 -23.93 -12.06 20.88
C PHE A 445 -23.16 -11.90 22.20
N THR A 446 -22.29 -12.86 22.49
CA THR A 446 -21.43 -12.87 23.69
C THR A 446 -19.97 -12.78 23.25
N TYR A 447 -19.27 -11.75 23.75
CA TYR A 447 -17.86 -11.53 23.48
C TYR A 447 -16.97 -12.23 24.51
N SER A 448 -15.92 -12.90 24.05
CA SER A 448 -14.84 -13.44 24.90
C SER A 448 -13.58 -12.57 24.76
N GLU A 449 -13.11 -12.01 25.87
CA GLU A 449 -11.85 -11.23 25.93
C GLU A 449 -10.60 -12.12 25.85
N GLU A 450 -10.70 -13.35 26.37
CA GLU A 450 -9.61 -14.32 26.35
C GLU A 450 -9.29 -14.74 24.91
N ASP A 451 -10.32 -15.16 24.18
CA ASP A 451 -10.20 -15.70 22.83
C ASP A 451 -10.36 -14.67 21.71
N HIS A 452 -10.78 -13.43 22.02
CA HIS A 452 -11.17 -12.44 21.01
C HIS A 452 -12.19 -13.01 20.01
N SER A 453 -13.24 -13.62 20.53
CA SER A 453 -14.29 -14.27 19.73
C SER A 453 -15.68 -13.74 20.07
N GLN A 454 -16.61 -13.88 19.12
CA GLN A 454 -18.02 -13.54 19.28
C GLN A 454 -18.87 -14.78 19.08
N ARG A 455 -19.75 -15.09 20.03
CA ARG A 455 -20.61 -16.28 19.95
C ARG A 455 -22.08 -15.88 19.89
N CYS A 456 -22.82 -16.51 18.97
CA CYS A 456 -24.27 -16.45 18.89
C CYS A 456 -24.83 -17.86 18.72
N GLY A 457 -25.39 -18.43 19.80
CA GLY A 457 -25.85 -19.82 19.81
C GLY A 457 -24.72 -20.81 19.58
N SER A 458 -24.81 -21.59 18.50
CA SER A 458 -23.77 -22.54 18.06
C SER A 458 -22.68 -21.91 17.20
N ILE A 459 -22.90 -20.70 16.65
CA ILE A 459 -21.96 -20.04 15.76
C ILE A 459 -20.96 -19.25 16.58
N VAL A 460 -19.68 -19.45 16.29
CA VAL A 460 -18.56 -18.70 16.89
C VAL A 460 -17.82 -18.01 15.75
N PHE A 461 -17.66 -16.70 15.85
CA PHE A 461 -16.89 -15.87 14.95
C PHE A 461 -15.51 -15.62 15.55
N ARG A 462 -14.48 -15.97 14.79
CA ARG A 462 -13.07 -15.77 15.11
C ARG A 462 -12.38 -15.00 14.00
N VAL A 463 -11.18 -14.51 14.30
CA VAL A 463 -10.33 -13.86 13.30
C VAL A 463 -9.98 -14.87 12.19
N PHE A 464 -9.97 -14.40 10.95
CA PHE A 464 -9.80 -15.13 9.69
C PHE A 464 -10.94 -16.07 9.28
N ASP A 465 -12.05 -16.11 10.04
CA ASP A 465 -13.20 -16.88 9.59
C ASP A 465 -13.82 -16.26 8.33
N PRO A 466 -14.13 -17.09 7.32
CA PRO A 466 -14.81 -16.64 6.14
C PRO A 466 -16.28 -16.36 6.46
N LEU A 467 -16.83 -15.36 5.82
CA LEU A 467 -18.25 -15.04 5.87
C LEU A 467 -18.67 -14.36 4.56
N THR A 468 -19.96 -14.36 4.28
CA THR A 468 -20.51 -13.63 3.15
C THR A 468 -21.28 -12.44 3.71
N VAL A 469 -20.97 -11.24 3.23
CA VAL A 469 -21.67 -10.01 3.59
C VAL A 469 -22.38 -9.40 2.40
N GLN A 470 -23.53 -8.79 2.66
CA GLN A 470 -24.18 -7.89 1.73
C GLN A 470 -23.69 -6.47 1.98
N LEU A 471 -23.13 -5.86 0.95
CA LEU A 471 -22.71 -4.46 0.94
C LEU A 471 -23.83 -3.59 0.39
N SER A 472 -24.09 -2.48 1.07
CA SER A 472 -25.02 -1.44 0.62
C SER A 472 -24.62 -0.09 1.21
N LEU A 473 -25.02 1.00 0.56
CA LEU A 473 -24.78 2.36 1.06
C LEU A 473 -25.96 2.84 1.91
N ASP A 474 -25.72 3.20 3.17
CA ASP A 474 -26.71 3.90 4.00
C ASP A 474 -26.56 5.41 3.79
N ARG A 475 -27.62 6.00 3.22
CA ARG A 475 -27.74 7.42 2.88
C ARG A 475 -28.75 8.15 3.75
N SER A 476 -29.18 7.56 4.87
CA SER A 476 -30.13 8.17 5.79
C SER A 476 -29.63 9.49 6.40
N ASN A 477 -28.31 9.66 6.49
CA ASN A 477 -27.67 10.93 6.82
C ASN A 477 -26.78 11.39 5.66
N VAL A 478 -27.20 12.45 4.98
CA VAL A 478 -26.49 13.03 3.82
C VAL A 478 -25.07 13.48 4.17
N GLN A 479 -24.79 13.87 5.42
CA GLN A 479 -23.45 14.26 5.86
C GLN A 479 -22.51 13.07 6.09
N HIS A 480 -23.07 11.89 6.36
CA HIS A 480 -22.34 10.70 6.79
C HIS A 480 -22.88 9.47 6.06
N GLU A 481 -22.79 9.49 4.73
CA GLU A 481 -22.96 8.28 3.94
C GLU A 481 -21.93 7.24 4.39
N LYS A 482 -22.40 6.01 4.62
CA LYS A 482 -21.55 4.93 5.14
C LYS A 482 -21.86 3.64 4.41
N LEU A 483 -20.80 2.91 4.07
CA LEU A 483 -20.92 1.53 3.63
C LEU A 483 -21.39 0.65 4.81
N VAL A 484 -22.52 -0.01 4.64
CA VAL A 484 -23.11 -0.91 5.64
C VAL A 484 -22.94 -2.35 5.17
N LEU A 485 -22.44 -3.18 6.07
CA LEU A 485 -22.33 -4.62 5.89
C LEU A 485 -23.45 -5.31 6.68
N LYS A 486 -24.17 -6.21 6.02
CA LYS A 486 -25.13 -7.13 6.67
C LYS A 486 -24.66 -8.56 6.45
N LEU A 487 -24.87 -9.43 7.45
CA LEU A 487 -24.46 -10.82 7.36
C LEU A 487 -25.38 -11.58 6.40
N VAL A 488 -24.84 -12.27 5.41
CA VAL A 488 -25.60 -13.21 4.56
C VAL A 488 -25.35 -14.64 5.04
N HIS A 489 -24.07 -14.99 5.22
CA HIS A 489 -23.65 -16.30 5.70
C HIS A 489 -22.48 -16.16 6.69
N PRO A 490 -22.44 -16.92 7.81
CA PRO A 490 -23.41 -17.93 8.25
C PRO A 490 -24.79 -17.36 8.60
N VAL A 491 -25.83 -18.19 8.46
CA VAL A 491 -27.22 -17.76 8.70
C VAL A 491 -27.52 -17.77 10.19
N ILE A 492 -27.81 -16.58 10.74
CA ILE A 492 -28.30 -16.38 12.10
C ILE A 492 -29.76 -15.94 12.02
N PRO A 493 -30.72 -16.74 12.53
CA PRO A 493 -32.13 -16.37 12.54
C PRO A 493 -32.35 -15.00 13.20
N GLY A 494 -33.08 -14.12 12.51
CA GLY A 494 -33.38 -12.76 13.00
C GLY A 494 -32.23 -11.74 12.87
N PHE A 495 -31.10 -12.10 12.25
CA PHE A 495 -29.96 -11.18 12.02
C PHE A 495 -29.42 -11.22 10.60
N SER A 496 -29.24 -12.41 10.01
CA SER A 496 -28.74 -12.52 8.63
C SER A 496 -29.81 -12.13 7.61
N VAL A 497 -29.38 -11.53 6.49
CA VAL A 497 -30.24 -11.19 5.35
C VAL A 497 -30.17 -12.25 4.27
N PRO A 498 -31.25 -12.47 3.50
CA PRO A 498 -31.21 -13.36 2.35
C PRO A 498 -30.24 -12.81 1.28
N SER A 499 -29.63 -13.71 0.53
CA SER A 499 -28.72 -13.34 -0.55
C SER A 499 -29.45 -12.51 -1.62
N SER A 500 -28.80 -11.44 -2.09
CA SER A 500 -29.32 -10.59 -3.18
C SER A 500 -29.52 -11.36 -4.50
N HIS A 501 -28.82 -12.49 -4.69
CA HIS A 501 -28.92 -13.33 -5.88
C HIS A 501 -30.12 -14.29 -5.88
N GLN A 502 -30.73 -14.59 -4.72
CA GLN A 502 -31.90 -15.48 -4.65
C GLN A 502 -33.18 -14.83 -5.22
N GLY A 503 -33.28 -13.49 -5.18
CA GLY A 503 -34.40 -12.75 -5.79
C GLY A 503 -34.41 -12.77 -7.33
N VAL A 504 -33.24 -12.97 -7.96
CA VAL A 504 -33.12 -13.05 -9.42
C VAL A 504 -33.56 -14.43 -9.93
N LYS A 505 -33.16 -15.51 -9.24
CA LYS A 505 -33.62 -16.87 -9.56
C LYS A 505 -35.13 -17.05 -9.39
N ARG A 506 -35.73 -16.47 -8.33
CA ARG A 506 -37.19 -16.50 -8.16
C ARG A 506 -37.93 -15.73 -9.25
N LYS A 507 -37.41 -14.58 -9.71
CA LYS A 507 -38.01 -13.86 -10.85
C LYS A 507 -37.87 -14.61 -12.17
N GLU A 508 -36.75 -15.30 -12.40
CA GLU A 508 -36.56 -16.15 -13.59
C GLU A 508 -37.40 -17.43 -13.55
N GLU A 509 -37.69 -17.97 -12.36
CA GLU A 509 -38.60 -19.12 -12.17
C GLU A 509 -40.07 -18.69 -12.27
N GLU A 510 -40.47 -17.54 -11.70
CA GLU A 510 -41.83 -16.97 -11.85
C GLU A 510 -42.12 -16.56 -13.31
N LEU A 511 -41.14 -16.01 -14.04
CA LEU A 511 -41.28 -15.73 -15.48
C LEU A 511 -41.36 -17.00 -16.34
N LYS A 512 -40.81 -18.13 -15.86
CA LYS A 512 -40.93 -19.43 -16.53
C LYS A 512 -42.28 -20.09 -16.26
N ASP A 513 -42.79 -20.02 -15.03
CA ASP A 513 -44.12 -20.53 -14.69
C ASP A 513 -45.24 -19.73 -15.40
N ASP A 514 -45.14 -18.39 -15.46
CA ASP A 514 -46.09 -17.56 -16.23
C ASP A 514 -46.05 -17.89 -17.74
N SER A 515 -44.89 -18.24 -18.28
CA SER A 515 -44.77 -18.64 -19.70
C SER A 515 -45.32 -20.05 -19.97
N MET A 516 -45.33 -20.95 -18.97
CA MET A 516 -45.93 -22.28 -19.09
C MET A 516 -47.46 -22.23 -18.95
N GLU A 517 -48.01 -21.40 -18.06
CA GLU A 517 -49.47 -21.23 -17.93
C GLU A 517 -50.11 -20.59 -19.19
N VAL A 518 -49.38 -19.71 -19.90
CA VAL A 518 -49.83 -19.11 -21.17
C VAL A 518 -49.76 -20.11 -22.34
N GLU A 519 -48.85 -21.09 -22.31
CA GLU A 519 -48.80 -22.15 -23.32
C GLU A 519 -49.87 -23.25 -23.11
N GLU A 520 -50.24 -23.57 -21.87
CA GLU A 520 -51.31 -24.54 -21.59
C GLU A 520 -52.70 -23.98 -21.89
N SER A 521 -52.94 -22.70 -21.62
CA SER A 521 -54.20 -22.02 -21.95
C SER A 521 -54.41 -21.86 -23.47
N ASN A 522 -53.34 -21.68 -24.25
CA ASN A 522 -53.41 -21.65 -25.72
C ASN A 522 -53.57 -23.03 -26.39
N LYS A 523 -53.22 -24.13 -25.71
CA LYS A 523 -53.48 -25.50 -26.21
C LYS A 523 -54.92 -25.94 -26.02
N HIS A 524 -55.63 -25.39 -25.02
CA HIS A 524 -57.04 -25.73 -24.77
C HIS A 524 -58.02 -25.04 -25.74
N CYS A 525 -57.64 -23.89 -26.32
CA CYS A 525 -58.51 -23.14 -27.25
C CYS A 525 -58.45 -23.63 -28.72
N LYS A 526 -57.59 -24.60 -29.05
CA LYS A 526 -57.48 -25.20 -30.41
C LYS A 526 -58.15 -26.57 -30.56
N LYS A 527 -58.87 -27.04 -29.55
CA LYS A 527 -59.73 -28.24 -29.63
C LYS A 527 -61.14 -27.87 -29.18
N THR A 528 -61.88 -27.17 -30.04
CA THR A 528 -63.35 -27.14 -30.03
C THR A 528 -63.85 -26.86 -31.43
#